data_AF-A0A1X0VC49-F1
#
_entry.id   AF-A0A1X0VC49-F1
#
_cell.length_a   1.000
_cell.length_b   1.000
_cell.length_c   1.000
_cell.angle_alpha   90.00
_cell.angle_beta   90.00
_cell.angle_gamma   90.00
#
_symmetry.space_group_name_H-M   'P 1'
#
loop_
_entity.id
_entity.type
_entity.pdbx_description
1 polymer ?
#
loop_
_entity_poly.entity_id
_entity_poly.type
_entity_poly.pdbx_seq_one_letter_code
_entity_poly.pdbx_strand_id
1 'polypeptide(L)'
;MTKYFDGSIAQLEEKVEDRLSDYRFQHVRRVRDYAIQLAEANGVDPDQAEVAALVHDYAKERSDSDFIAVIKRKKMDPDLMNWGNYIWHGVVGAEMIHDELGITDSDILTAVREHTTGAGATMSKLSQVIFMADYLEVGRDFDGVQVARDITKQSLEQGVKYQIVHTLARLVKKETPIYPKSLETYNYWVRKEN
;
A
#
# COMPACT_ATOMS: atom_id res chain seq x y z
N MET A 1 -8.21 14.65 -18.02
CA MET A 1 -7.45 14.88 -16.78
C MET A 1 -8.28 14.33 -15.65
N THR A 2 -7.69 13.50 -14.80
CA THR A 2 -8.32 13.00 -13.58
C THR A 2 -8.21 14.07 -12.50
N LYS A 3 -8.94 13.88 -11.41
CA LYS A 3 -8.87 14.77 -10.24
C LYS A 3 -7.49 14.76 -9.56
N TYR A 4 -6.75 13.65 -9.67
CA TYR A 4 -5.55 13.38 -8.85
C TYR A 4 -4.26 13.20 -9.66
N PHE A 5 -4.35 13.23 -10.99
CA PHE A 5 -3.23 13.07 -11.92
C PHE A 5 -3.48 13.89 -13.20
N ASP A 6 -2.45 14.60 -13.66
CA ASP A 6 -2.47 15.41 -14.88
C ASP A 6 -2.42 14.54 -16.15
N GLY A 7 -3.51 13.82 -16.39
CA GLY A 7 -3.68 12.86 -17.46
C GLY A 7 -4.97 12.05 -17.30
N SER A 8 -5.22 11.09 -18.19
CA SER A 8 -6.29 10.09 -18.01
C SER A 8 -5.81 8.92 -17.15
N ILE A 9 -6.74 8.11 -16.64
CA ILE A 9 -6.41 6.84 -15.97
C ILE A 9 -5.59 5.95 -16.90
N ALA A 10 -5.97 5.81 -18.17
CA ALA A 10 -5.22 5.00 -19.13
C ALA A 10 -3.76 5.46 -19.30
N GLN A 11 -3.51 6.77 -19.28
CA GLN A 11 -2.14 7.31 -19.32
C GLN A 11 -1.37 7.04 -18.02
N LEU A 12 -2.05 7.03 -16.87
CA LEU A 12 -1.43 6.64 -15.60
C LEU A 12 -1.08 5.15 -15.61
N GLU A 13 -1.97 4.31 -16.11
CA GLU A 13 -1.75 2.86 -16.25
C GLU A 13 -0.56 2.54 -17.14
N GLU A 14 -0.44 3.17 -18.31
CA GLU A 14 0.70 3.02 -19.21
C GLU A 14 2.02 3.38 -18.50
N LYS A 15 2.04 4.50 -17.77
CA LYS A 15 3.22 4.92 -16.98
C LYS A 15 3.58 3.92 -15.87
N VAL A 16 2.60 3.25 -15.28
CA VAL A 16 2.80 2.24 -14.24
C VAL A 16 3.29 0.93 -14.86
N GLU A 17 2.68 0.50 -15.96
CA GLU A 17 3.07 -0.69 -16.74
C GLU A 17 4.53 -0.62 -17.19
N ASP A 18 4.98 0.55 -17.67
CA ASP A 18 6.37 0.80 -18.09
C ASP A 18 7.42 0.59 -16.98
N ARG A 19 7.01 0.53 -15.70
CA ARG A 19 7.90 0.34 -14.55
C ARG A 19 7.88 -1.05 -13.95
N LEU A 20 6.98 -1.92 -14.39
CA LEU A 20 6.68 -3.17 -13.71
C LEU A 20 6.66 -4.32 -14.70
N SER A 21 7.04 -5.51 -14.23
CA SER A 21 6.80 -6.74 -14.96
C SER A 21 5.29 -6.95 -15.20
N ASP A 22 4.94 -7.68 -16.27
CA ASP A 22 3.55 -8.06 -16.57
C ASP A 22 2.85 -8.67 -15.34
N TYR A 23 3.54 -9.56 -14.62
CA TYR A 23 3.02 -10.20 -13.42
C TYR A 23 2.60 -9.16 -12.36
N ARG A 24 3.47 -8.18 -12.11
CA ARG A 24 3.23 -7.14 -11.10
C ARG A 24 2.19 -6.12 -11.57
N PHE A 25 2.18 -5.78 -12.85
CA PHE A 25 1.16 -4.89 -13.41
C PHE A 25 -0.24 -5.51 -13.35
N GLN A 26 -0.37 -6.82 -13.63
CA GLN A 26 -1.64 -7.52 -13.45
C GLN A 26 -2.08 -7.55 -11.98
N HIS A 27 -1.14 -7.66 -11.03
CA HIS A 27 -1.43 -7.48 -9.60
C HIS A 27 -2.01 -6.09 -9.33
N VAL A 28 -1.32 -5.03 -9.76
CA VAL A 28 -1.76 -3.64 -9.58
C VAL A 28 -3.18 -3.40 -10.13
N ARG A 29 -3.49 -3.91 -11.33
CA ARG A 29 -4.84 -3.80 -11.90
C ARG A 29 -5.92 -4.46 -11.04
N ARG A 30 -5.63 -5.63 -10.46
CA ARG A 30 -6.59 -6.31 -9.58
C ARG A 30 -6.72 -5.60 -8.23
N VAL A 31 -5.63 -5.00 -7.73
CA VAL A 31 -5.68 -4.11 -6.55
C VAL A 31 -6.54 -2.89 -6.83
N ARG A 32 -6.39 -2.24 -8.00
CA ARG A 32 -7.26 -1.13 -8.44
C ARG A 32 -8.73 -1.51 -8.40
N ASP A 33 -9.10 -2.61 -9.08
CA ASP A 33 -10.50 -3.04 -9.17
C ASP A 33 -11.10 -3.36 -7.80
N TYR A 34 -10.30 -3.93 -6.90
CA TYR A 34 -10.76 -4.27 -5.56
C TYR A 34 -10.78 -3.06 -4.62
N ALA A 35 -9.85 -2.12 -4.77
CA ALA A 35 -9.80 -0.87 -4.01
C ALA A 35 -11.02 0.02 -4.30
N ILE A 36 -11.45 0.12 -5.56
CA ILE A 36 -12.67 0.86 -5.95
C ILE A 36 -13.90 0.29 -5.21
N GLN A 37 -14.06 -1.04 -5.25
CA GLN A 37 -15.17 -1.70 -4.55
C GLN A 37 -15.14 -1.47 -3.02
N LEU A 38 -13.96 -1.57 -2.40
CA LEU A 38 -13.79 -1.30 -0.98
C LEU A 38 -14.03 0.19 -0.65
N ALA A 39 -13.63 1.10 -1.53
CA ALA A 39 -13.82 2.54 -1.34
C ALA A 39 -15.31 2.90 -1.34
N GLU A 40 -16.06 2.42 -2.33
CA GLU A 40 -17.51 2.60 -2.42
C GLU A 40 -18.23 2.07 -1.17
N ALA A 41 -17.87 0.87 -0.71
CA ALA A 41 -18.47 0.25 0.47
C ALA A 41 -18.15 0.99 1.79
N ASN A 42 -17.07 1.77 1.84
CA ASN A 42 -16.58 2.41 3.07
C ASN A 42 -16.64 3.94 3.05
N GLY A 43 -17.22 4.53 2.01
CA GLY A 43 -17.40 5.98 1.86
C GLY A 43 -16.08 6.72 1.61
N VAL A 44 -15.17 6.12 0.85
CA VAL A 44 -13.95 6.75 0.32
C VAL A 44 -14.20 7.13 -1.13
N ASP A 45 -13.61 8.24 -1.59
CA ASP A 45 -13.69 8.67 -3.00
C ASP A 45 -13.11 7.57 -3.92
N PRO A 46 -13.93 6.94 -4.80
CA PRO A 46 -13.47 5.87 -5.67
C PRO A 46 -12.36 6.30 -6.64
N ASP A 47 -12.40 7.55 -7.13
CA ASP A 47 -11.36 8.07 -8.04
C ASP A 47 -10.01 8.22 -7.31
N GLN A 48 -10.07 8.57 -6.01
CA GLN A 48 -8.87 8.67 -5.16
C GLN A 48 -8.28 7.30 -4.87
N ALA A 49 -9.15 6.32 -4.57
CA ALA A 49 -8.76 4.93 -4.35
C ALA A 49 -8.20 4.28 -5.62
N GLU A 50 -8.78 4.57 -6.78
CA GLU A 50 -8.28 4.10 -8.08
C GLU A 50 -6.84 4.57 -8.31
N VAL A 51 -6.57 5.87 -8.17
CA VAL A 51 -5.23 6.43 -8.38
C VAL A 51 -4.23 5.89 -7.36
N ALA A 52 -4.58 5.85 -6.07
CA ALA A 52 -3.70 5.30 -5.03
C ALA A 52 -3.37 3.81 -5.27
N ALA A 53 -4.36 3.02 -5.67
CA ALA A 53 -4.18 1.61 -5.96
C ALA A 53 -3.32 1.37 -7.20
N LEU A 54 -3.46 2.19 -8.25
CA LEU A 54 -2.62 2.10 -9.44
C LEU A 54 -1.15 2.35 -9.14
N VAL A 55 -0.84 3.25 -8.21
CA VAL A 55 0.55 3.66 -7.96
C VAL A 55 1.18 3.01 -6.72
N HIS A 56 0.45 2.24 -5.92
CA HIS A 56 0.96 1.68 -4.65
C HIS A 56 2.28 0.91 -4.79
N ASP A 57 2.42 0.16 -5.88
CA ASP A 57 3.58 -0.68 -6.19
C ASP A 57 4.45 -0.09 -7.32
N TYR A 58 4.26 1.17 -7.72
CA TYR A 58 5.00 1.82 -8.83
C TYR A 58 6.53 1.70 -8.68
N ALA A 59 7.02 1.72 -7.45
CA ALA A 59 8.45 1.61 -7.17
C ALA A 59 8.92 0.16 -6.87
N LYS A 60 8.03 -0.84 -6.95
CA LYS A 60 8.30 -2.21 -6.44
C LYS A 60 9.53 -2.87 -7.05
N GLU A 61 9.78 -2.63 -8.33
CA GLU A 61 10.86 -3.26 -9.09
C GLU A 61 12.05 -2.30 -9.33
N ARG A 62 12.10 -1.18 -8.58
CA ARG A 62 13.22 -0.24 -8.62
C ARG A 62 14.45 -0.82 -7.93
N SER A 63 15.63 -0.38 -8.38
CA SER A 63 16.90 -0.81 -7.82
C SER A 63 17.13 -0.22 -6.43
N ASP A 64 17.87 -0.94 -5.59
CA ASP A 64 18.29 -0.43 -4.28
C ASP A 64 19.06 0.90 -4.40
N SER A 65 19.88 1.06 -5.44
CA SER A 65 20.59 2.31 -5.72
C SER A 65 19.66 3.49 -5.96
N ASP A 66 18.51 3.28 -6.62
CA ASP A 66 17.54 4.35 -6.85
C ASP A 66 16.92 4.81 -5.52
N PHE A 67 16.55 3.86 -4.65
CA PHE A 67 16.03 4.18 -3.32
C PHE A 67 17.05 4.94 -2.47
N ILE A 68 18.29 4.45 -2.41
CA ILE A 68 19.39 5.10 -1.66
C ILE A 68 19.63 6.52 -2.18
N ALA A 69 19.57 6.74 -3.50
CA ALA A 69 19.72 8.06 -4.09
C ALA A 69 18.59 9.00 -3.67
N VAL A 70 17.34 8.54 -3.65
CA VAL A 70 16.19 9.35 -3.19
C VAL A 70 16.28 9.65 -1.69
N ILE A 71 16.57 8.66 -0.85
CA ILE A 71 16.74 8.83 0.61
C ILE A 71 17.76 9.94 0.89
N LYS A 72 18.93 9.89 0.23
CA LYS A 72 19.99 10.91 0.37
C LYS A 72 19.56 12.27 -0.18
N ARG A 73 19.02 12.31 -1.41
CA ARG A 73 18.62 13.55 -2.10
C ARG A 73 17.57 14.32 -1.30
N LYS A 74 16.56 13.62 -0.79
CA LYS A 74 15.45 14.21 -0.05
C LYS A 74 15.71 14.34 1.46
N LYS A 75 16.87 13.90 1.96
CA LYS A 75 17.22 13.90 3.38
C LYS A 75 16.16 13.21 4.24
N MET A 76 15.69 12.05 3.76
CA MET A 76 14.74 11.22 4.50
C MET A 76 15.40 10.62 5.75
N ASP A 77 14.62 9.96 6.59
CA ASP A 77 15.11 9.30 7.81
C ASP A 77 16.32 8.39 7.48
N PRO A 78 17.50 8.65 8.07
CA PRO A 78 18.68 7.82 7.87
C PRO A 78 18.48 6.35 8.23
N ASP A 79 17.57 6.01 9.16
CA ASP A 79 17.29 4.63 9.53
C ASP A 79 16.75 3.82 8.35
N LEU A 80 16.12 4.46 7.34
CA LEU A 80 15.68 3.79 6.12
C LEU A 80 16.80 2.99 5.45
N MET A 81 18.07 3.39 5.59
CA MET A 81 19.22 2.67 5.03
C MET A 81 19.44 1.27 5.65
N ASN A 82 18.85 0.98 6.80
CA ASN A 82 18.92 -0.32 7.46
C ASN A 82 17.83 -1.30 6.99
N TRP A 83 16.96 -0.87 6.08
CA TRP A 83 15.85 -1.65 5.55
C TRP A 83 16.10 -2.03 4.09
N GLY A 84 15.09 -2.55 3.41
CA GLY A 84 15.20 -2.95 2.01
C GLY A 84 13.95 -2.61 1.21
N ASN A 85 13.89 -3.11 -0.02
CA ASN A 85 12.80 -2.89 -0.95
C ASN A 85 11.41 -3.06 -0.30
N TYR A 86 11.24 -4.05 0.59
CA TYR A 86 9.97 -4.31 1.29
C TYR A 86 9.42 -3.13 2.11
N ILE A 87 10.25 -2.16 2.50
CA ILE A 87 9.84 -0.88 3.10
C ILE A 87 9.95 0.25 2.08
N TRP A 88 11.04 0.27 1.30
CA TRP A 88 11.32 1.41 0.43
C TRP A 88 10.28 1.62 -0.67
N HIS A 89 9.74 0.56 -1.29
CA HIS A 89 8.78 0.75 -2.39
C HIS A 89 7.50 1.48 -1.98
N GLY A 90 7.08 1.38 -0.71
CA GLY A 90 6.01 2.22 -0.17
C GLY A 90 6.53 3.59 0.27
N VAL A 91 7.44 3.59 1.24
CA VAL A 91 7.88 4.83 1.94
C VAL A 91 8.62 5.78 1.01
N VAL A 92 9.62 5.28 0.29
CA VAL A 92 10.45 6.04 -0.65
C VAL A 92 9.78 6.09 -2.03
N GLY A 93 9.01 5.07 -2.39
CA GLY A 93 8.25 5.05 -3.64
C GLY A 93 7.21 6.17 -3.73
N ALA A 94 6.57 6.54 -2.62
CA ALA A 94 5.70 7.73 -2.59
C ALA A 94 6.43 9.02 -3.00
N GLU A 95 7.70 9.16 -2.65
CA GLU A 95 8.52 10.29 -3.08
C GLU A 95 8.85 10.26 -4.57
N MET A 96 9.06 9.06 -5.12
CA MET A 96 9.27 8.86 -6.56
C MET A 96 7.99 9.14 -7.35
N ILE A 97 6.83 8.70 -6.86
CA ILE A 97 5.52 8.97 -7.46
C ILE A 97 5.24 10.47 -7.51
N HIS A 98 5.49 11.18 -6.42
CA HIS A 98 5.38 12.63 -6.39
C HIS A 98 6.26 13.29 -7.47
N ASP A 99 7.55 12.93 -7.53
CA ASP A 99 8.51 13.58 -8.43
C ASP A 99 8.31 13.19 -9.91
N GLU A 100 7.91 11.94 -10.20
CA GLU A 100 7.89 11.38 -11.56
C GLU A 100 6.50 11.38 -12.20
N LEU A 101 5.45 11.24 -11.40
CA LEU A 101 4.06 11.21 -11.87
C LEU A 101 3.31 12.52 -11.57
N GLY A 102 3.91 13.43 -10.79
CA GLY A 102 3.30 14.72 -10.45
C GLY A 102 2.06 14.60 -9.56
N ILE A 103 1.86 13.46 -8.90
CA ILE A 103 0.75 13.25 -7.95
C ILE A 103 1.11 13.96 -6.64
N THR A 104 0.33 14.99 -6.28
CA THR A 104 0.58 15.84 -5.12
C THR A 104 -0.43 15.68 -4.00
N ASP A 105 -1.49 14.89 -4.21
CA ASP A 105 -2.50 14.60 -3.19
C ASP A 105 -1.87 13.84 -2.01
N SER A 106 -1.90 14.47 -0.82
CA SER A 106 -1.22 13.95 0.36
C SER A 106 -1.80 12.64 0.85
N ASP A 107 -3.10 12.42 0.67
CA ASP A 107 -3.79 11.23 1.15
C ASP A 107 -3.43 10.03 0.28
N ILE A 108 -3.38 10.20 -1.06
CA ILE A 108 -2.88 9.18 -1.99
C ILE A 108 -1.43 8.81 -1.63
N LEU A 109 -0.53 9.79 -1.52
CA LEU A 109 0.86 9.51 -1.21
C LEU A 109 1.01 8.85 0.17
N THR A 110 0.18 9.22 1.15
CA THR A 110 0.17 8.59 2.48
C THR A 110 -0.31 7.14 2.42
N ALA A 111 -1.39 6.86 1.70
CA ALA A 111 -1.86 5.49 1.50
C ALA A 111 -0.79 4.61 0.85
N VAL A 112 -0.02 5.14 -0.11
CA VAL A 112 1.14 4.45 -0.69
C VAL A 112 2.25 4.21 0.35
N ARG A 113 2.60 5.19 1.20
CA ARG A 113 3.63 4.97 2.24
C ARG A 113 3.23 3.87 3.21
N GLU A 114 1.95 3.78 3.53
CA GLU A 114 1.40 2.92 4.57
C GLU A 114 0.99 1.53 4.07
N HIS A 115 0.88 1.29 2.77
CA HIS A 115 0.25 0.07 2.22
C HIS A 115 0.91 -1.26 2.64
N THR A 116 2.18 -1.23 3.06
CA THR A 116 2.90 -2.44 3.51
C THR A 116 2.89 -2.66 5.01
N THR A 117 2.89 -1.58 5.80
CA THR A 117 3.14 -1.64 7.24
C THR A 117 1.99 -1.11 8.08
N GLY A 118 1.02 -0.46 7.44
CA GLY A 118 0.02 0.39 8.09
C GLY A 118 0.67 1.59 8.77
N ALA A 119 -0.11 2.28 9.60
CA ALA A 119 0.36 3.36 10.48
C ALA A 119 -0.42 3.46 11.81
N GLY A 120 -0.94 2.33 12.29
CA GLY A 120 -1.76 2.29 13.51
C GLY A 120 -2.90 3.29 13.49
N ALA A 121 -2.93 4.17 14.50
CA ALA A 121 -4.02 5.12 14.72
C ALA A 121 -4.20 6.16 13.61
N THR A 122 -3.16 6.41 12.81
CA THR A 122 -3.18 7.46 11.78
C THR A 122 -3.61 6.95 10.42
N MET A 123 -3.92 5.64 10.28
CA MET A 123 -4.39 5.10 9.01
C MET A 123 -5.73 5.72 8.62
N SER A 124 -5.70 6.54 7.57
CA SER A 124 -6.90 7.05 6.92
C SER A 124 -7.76 5.90 6.37
N LYS A 125 -9.04 6.15 6.11
CA LYS A 125 -9.87 5.14 5.42
C LYS A 125 -9.29 4.75 4.05
N LEU A 126 -8.70 5.69 3.31
CA LEU A 126 -8.01 5.40 2.06
C LEU A 126 -6.81 4.46 2.28
N SER A 127 -5.97 4.74 3.28
CA SER A 127 -4.84 3.87 3.65
C SER A 127 -5.31 2.46 3.99
N GLN A 128 -6.41 2.33 4.73
CA GLN A 128 -7.00 1.03 5.07
C GLN A 128 -7.51 0.30 3.81
N VAL A 129 -8.18 1.02 2.89
CA VAL A 129 -8.63 0.47 1.61
C VAL A 129 -7.45 -0.07 0.81
N ILE A 130 -6.37 0.70 0.62
CA ILE A 130 -5.20 0.27 -0.17
C ILE A 130 -4.46 -0.88 0.51
N PHE A 131 -4.27 -0.81 1.83
CA PHE A 131 -3.64 -1.87 2.63
C PHE A 131 -4.36 -3.21 2.49
N MET A 132 -5.71 -3.18 2.54
CA MET A 132 -6.53 -4.38 2.38
C MET A 132 -6.65 -4.83 0.92
N ALA A 133 -6.74 -3.88 -0.02
CA ALA A 133 -6.88 -4.21 -1.43
C ALA A 133 -5.66 -4.98 -1.95
N ASP A 134 -4.44 -4.55 -1.60
CA ASP A 134 -3.20 -5.26 -1.92
C ASP A 134 -3.17 -6.69 -1.36
N TYR A 135 -3.71 -6.87 -0.15
CA TYR A 135 -3.72 -8.16 0.54
C TYR A 135 -4.77 -9.14 0.04
N LEU A 136 -5.87 -8.65 -0.55
CA LEU A 136 -7.07 -9.46 -0.79
C LEU A 136 -7.56 -9.48 -2.23
N GLU A 137 -6.88 -8.75 -3.14
CA GLU A 137 -7.18 -8.76 -4.56
C GLU A 137 -7.41 -10.18 -5.10
N VAL A 138 -8.25 -10.32 -6.12
CA VAL A 138 -8.86 -11.61 -6.51
C VAL A 138 -7.86 -12.70 -6.94
N GLY A 139 -6.65 -12.33 -7.33
CA GLY A 139 -5.54 -13.24 -7.65
C GLY A 139 -4.74 -13.73 -6.45
N ARG A 140 -4.94 -13.18 -5.24
CA ARG A 140 -4.28 -13.66 -4.03
C ARG A 140 -4.83 -15.02 -3.62
N ASP A 141 -3.91 -15.95 -3.41
CA ASP A 141 -4.17 -17.30 -2.92
C ASP A 141 -3.18 -17.64 -1.79
N PHE A 142 -3.69 -17.68 -0.57
CA PHE A 142 -2.95 -18.06 0.63
C PHE A 142 -3.91 -18.56 1.71
N ASP A 143 -3.37 -19.32 2.66
CA ASP A 143 -4.14 -19.84 3.78
C ASP A 143 -4.79 -18.71 4.60
N GLY A 144 -6.11 -18.73 4.73
CA GLY A 144 -6.91 -17.69 5.38
C GLY A 144 -7.41 -16.55 4.49
N VAL A 145 -7.07 -16.50 3.18
CA VAL A 145 -7.50 -15.40 2.30
C VAL A 145 -9.01 -15.24 2.22
N GLN A 146 -9.77 -16.35 2.17
CA GLN A 146 -11.24 -16.28 2.11
C GLN A 146 -11.84 -15.75 3.43
N VAL A 147 -11.29 -16.19 4.57
CA VAL A 147 -11.69 -15.68 5.89
C VAL A 147 -11.43 -14.19 5.97
N ALA A 148 -10.27 -13.74 5.50
CA ALA A 148 -9.93 -12.32 5.46
C ALA A 148 -10.90 -11.52 4.58
N ARG A 149 -11.24 -12.00 3.38
CA ARG A 149 -12.24 -11.38 2.50
C ARG A 149 -13.61 -11.27 3.17
N ASP A 150 -14.07 -12.33 3.83
CA ASP A 150 -15.37 -12.35 4.51
C ASP A 150 -15.41 -11.37 5.70
N ILE A 151 -14.33 -11.31 6.48
CA ILE A 151 -14.18 -10.35 7.58
C ILE A 151 -14.16 -8.91 7.05
N THR A 152 -13.34 -8.62 6.03
CA THR A 152 -13.20 -7.29 5.44
C THR A 152 -14.51 -6.79 4.83
N LYS A 153 -15.30 -7.69 4.22
CA LYS A 153 -16.62 -7.36 3.68
C LYS A 153 -17.61 -6.92 4.77
N GLN A 154 -17.48 -7.45 5.99
CA GLN A 154 -18.31 -7.06 7.13
C GLN A 154 -17.80 -5.79 7.81
N SER A 155 -16.47 -5.64 7.90
CA SER A 155 -15.83 -4.47 8.47
C SER A 155 -14.39 -4.32 7.95
N LEU A 156 -14.12 -3.21 7.27
CA LEU A 156 -12.78 -2.87 6.80
C LEU A 156 -11.75 -2.91 7.94
N GLU A 157 -12.12 -2.36 9.10
CA GLU A 157 -11.28 -2.31 10.28
C GLU A 157 -10.92 -3.70 10.83
N GLN A 158 -11.91 -4.61 10.88
CA GLN A 158 -11.65 -6.01 11.25
C GLN A 158 -10.71 -6.69 10.26
N GLY A 159 -10.83 -6.35 8.97
CA GLY A 159 -9.89 -6.76 7.93
C GLY A 159 -8.46 -6.31 8.23
N VAL A 160 -8.28 -5.02 8.54
CA VAL A 160 -6.96 -4.45 8.84
C VAL A 160 -6.32 -5.14 10.04
N LYS A 161 -7.09 -5.36 11.10
CA LYS A 161 -6.65 -6.15 12.25
C LYS A 161 -6.24 -7.56 11.85
N TYR A 162 -7.08 -8.26 11.08
CA TYR A 162 -6.79 -9.61 10.62
C TYR A 162 -5.46 -9.65 9.85
N GLN A 163 -5.29 -8.79 8.85
CA GLN A 163 -4.08 -8.74 8.03
C GLN A 163 -2.83 -8.47 8.88
N ILE A 164 -2.84 -7.48 9.78
CA ILE A 164 -1.64 -7.13 10.53
C ILE A 164 -1.24 -8.23 11.53
N VAL A 165 -2.22 -8.86 12.20
CA VAL A 165 -1.98 -9.99 13.12
C VAL A 165 -1.31 -11.16 12.38
N HIS A 166 -1.88 -11.55 11.23
CA HIS A 166 -1.36 -12.69 10.47
C HIS A 166 -0.03 -12.38 9.77
N THR A 167 0.16 -11.13 9.32
CA THR A 167 1.44 -10.67 8.75
C THR A 167 2.55 -10.73 9.78
N LEU A 168 2.33 -10.22 10.99
CA LEU A 168 3.34 -10.28 12.06
C LEU A 168 3.62 -11.71 12.50
N ALA A 169 2.58 -12.54 12.70
CA ALA A 169 2.76 -13.95 13.04
C ALA A 169 3.65 -14.68 12.02
N ARG A 170 3.44 -14.41 10.72
CA ARG A 170 4.27 -14.94 9.63
C ARG A 170 5.71 -14.43 9.70
N LEU A 171 5.93 -13.13 9.97
CA LEU A 171 7.28 -12.55 10.06
C LEU A 171 8.05 -13.11 11.26
N VAL A 172 7.40 -13.22 12.43
CA VAL A 172 7.97 -13.84 13.63
C VAL A 172 8.34 -15.29 13.37
N LYS A 173 7.43 -16.08 12.77
CA LYS A 173 7.69 -17.49 12.43
C LYS A 173 8.88 -17.67 11.47
N LYS A 174 9.15 -16.66 10.63
CA LYS A 174 10.27 -16.63 9.68
C LYS A 174 11.52 -15.91 10.23
N GLU A 175 11.50 -15.47 11.49
CA GLU A 175 12.58 -14.71 12.12
C GLU A 175 13.04 -13.49 11.27
N THR A 176 12.09 -12.86 10.56
CA THR A 176 12.36 -11.73 9.69
C THR A 176 12.25 -10.42 10.46
N PRO A 177 13.16 -9.44 10.27
CA PRO A 177 13.05 -8.12 10.90
C PRO A 177 11.69 -7.47 10.64
N ILE A 178 11.07 -7.01 11.72
CA ILE A 178 9.75 -6.37 11.69
C ILE A 178 9.95 -4.86 11.75
N TYR A 179 9.41 -4.15 10.76
CA TYR A 179 9.47 -2.70 10.74
C TYR A 179 8.67 -2.11 11.92
N PRO A 180 9.20 -1.14 12.67
CA PRO A 180 8.54 -0.61 13.88
C PRO A 180 7.09 -0.19 13.65
N LYS A 181 6.80 0.41 12.49
CA LYS A 181 5.43 0.84 12.14
C LYS A 181 4.43 -0.33 12.10
N SER A 182 4.85 -1.52 11.70
CA SER A 182 3.99 -2.72 11.72
C SER A 182 3.61 -3.14 13.14
N LEU A 183 4.53 -2.98 14.11
CA LEU A 183 4.24 -3.23 15.53
C LEU A 183 3.29 -2.17 16.10
N GLU A 184 3.45 -0.91 15.73
CA GLU A 184 2.51 0.16 16.08
C GLU A 184 1.11 -0.12 15.51
N THR A 185 1.03 -0.52 14.24
CA THR A 185 -0.22 -0.92 13.58
C THR A 185 -0.90 -2.06 14.33
N TYR A 186 -0.15 -3.11 14.65
CA TYR A 186 -0.67 -4.24 15.41
C TYR A 186 -1.19 -3.83 16.78
N ASN A 187 -0.38 -3.11 17.57
CA ASN A 187 -0.74 -2.72 18.92
C ASN A 187 -2.01 -1.86 18.95
N TYR A 188 -2.17 -0.96 17.98
CA TYR A 188 -3.36 -0.13 17.88
C TYR A 188 -4.61 -0.96 17.58
N TRP A 189 -4.60 -1.75 16.50
CA TRP A 189 -5.79 -2.47 16.03
C TRP A 189 -6.20 -3.62 16.97
N VAL A 190 -5.25 -4.23 17.67
CA VAL A 190 -5.57 -5.25 18.68
C VAL A 190 -6.15 -4.62 19.95
N ARG A 191 -5.69 -3.43 20.36
CA ARG A 191 -6.21 -2.75 21.56
C ARG A 191 -7.58 -2.10 21.34
N LYS A 192 -7.90 -1.64 20.13
CA LYS A 192 -9.15 -0.93 19.83
C LYS A 192 -10.42 -1.73 20.20
N GLU A 193 -10.31 -3.05 20.32
CA GLU A 193 -11.43 -3.95 20.66
C GLU A 193 -11.42 -4.46 22.11
N ASN A 194 -10.40 -4.10 22.90
CA ASN A 194 -10.35 -4.38 24.34
C ASN A 194 -10.77 -3.14 25.13
#